data_AF-A0A3A5VB32-F1
#
_entry.id   AF-A0A3A5VB32-F1
#
_cell.length_a   1.000
_cell.length_b   1.000
_cell.length_c   1.000
_cell.angle_alpha   90.00
_cell.angle_beta   90.00
_cell.angle_gamma   90.00
#
_symmetry.space_group_name_H-M   'P 1'
#
loop_
_entity.id
_entity.type
_entity.pdbx_description
1 polymer ?
#
loop_
_entity_poly.entity_id
_entity_poly.type
_entity_poly.pdbx_seq_one_letter_code
_entity_poly.pdbx_strand_id
1 'polypeptide(L)'
;MSMKEGWVYILRERDFLTGKTDRYVKIGLTENEVELRNKQHQTGNPRLIYSVHEQHVPLMNAMEKHLHHVYSTDRIHGEWFDLDDARVNNEVIPMIERLAVEQAETKAHMETVADLKKAYDNGTERKPNAAETALHTAYLEAKHAFELAKAQHAIHDSTIRAMIGTAGGIEGVVEIKPKPQGPLFNKKAFLALLSEAEQATCHKTVTEFKASLSITGTKALKTLDAALASEKKSASNAITNPPNTSNPGQPMAIRNPTAEQAHADYLASRRTVKEEEWREVRAKNALLVALGQDRSIEGIVEWVRQDVTTEDKWSAALAKELFPQKYEQAILDRDDTVDVLIEEGHPY
;
A
#
# COMPACT_ATOMS: atom_id res chain seq x y z
N MET A 1 -2.05 -2.80 7.90
CA MET A 1 -3.32 -3.18 7.26
C MET A 1 -4.43 -2.95 8.26
N SER A 2 -5.57 -2.39 7.85
CA SER A 2 -6.74 -2.23 8.73
C SER A 2 -7.30 -3.61 9.12
N MET A 3 -7.65 -3.83 10.39
CA MET A 3 -8.25 -5.07 10.89
C MET A 3 -9.78 -5.03 10.96
N LYS A 4 -10.40 -4.09 10.23
CA LYS A 4 -11.85 -3.96 10.15
C LYS A 4 -12.46 -5.09 9.35
N GLU A 5 -13.46 -5.74 9.94
CA GLU A 5 -14.37 -6.66 9.27
C GLU A 5 -15.56 -5.93 8.67
N GLY A 6 -16.30 -6.62 7.80
CA GLY A 6 -17.48 -6.10 7.13
C GLY A 6 -17.82 -6.93 5.92
N TRP A 7 -18.61 -6.38 4.99
CA TRP A 7 -19.05 -7.07 3.79
C TRP A 7 -18.25 -6.66 2.57
N VAL A 8 -17.97 -7.62 1.70
CA VAL A 8 -17.65 -7.36 0.29
C VAL A 8 -18.81 -7.86 -0.56
N TYR A 9 -19.14 -7.08 -1.58
CA TYR A 9 -20.26 -7.38 -2.48
C TYR A 9 -19.85 -7.23 -3.94
N ILE A 10 -20.56 -7.97 -4.79
CA ILE A 10 -20.54 -7.88 -6.26
C ILE A 10 -21.93 -7.47 -6.70
N LEU A 11 -22.08 -6.27 -7.24
CA LEU A 11 -23.36 -5.78 -7.76
C LEU A 11 -23.39 -5.85 -9.29
N ARG A 12 -24.59 -6.06 -9.83
CA ARG A 12 -24.91 -5.85 -11.24
C ARG A 12 -26.05 -4.86 -11.39
N GLU A 13 -26.15 -4.33 -12.60
CA GLU A 13 -27.29 -3.51 -13.01
C GLU A 13 -28.17 -4.28 -14.00
N ARG A 14 -29.49 -4.10 -13.90
CA ARG A 14 -30.48 -4.59 -14.86
C ARG A 14 -31.37 -3.46 -15.33
N ASP A 15 -31.55 -3.38 -16.64
CA ASP A 15 -32.45 -2.41 -17.26
C ASP A 15 -33.92 -2.80 -16.99
N PHE A 16 -34.71 -1.87 -16.46
CA PHE A 16 -36.11 -2.14 -16.09
C PHE A 16 -37.04 -2.38 -17.28
N LEU A 17 -36.74 -1.78 -18.44
CA LEU A 17 -37.61 -1.85 -19.62
C LEU A 17 -37.41 -3.15 -20.39
N THR A 18 -36.16 -3.57 -20.51
CA THR A 18 -35.75 -4.73 -21.32
C THR A 18 -35.50 -5.98 -20.49
N GLY A 19 -35.32 -5.83 -19.17
CA GLY A 19 -34.93 -6.91 -18.26
C GLY A 19 -33.50 -7.41 -18.46
N LYS A 20 -32.71 -6.78 -19.34
CA LYS A 20 -31.33 -7.20 -19.63
C LYS A 20 -30.38 -6.75 -18.53
N THR A 21 -29.54 -7.68 -18.09
CA THR A 21 -28.44 -7.40 -17.16
C THR A 21 -27.25 -6.83 -17.92
N ASP A 22 -26.62 -5.79 -17.36
CA ASP A 22 -25.44 -5.15 -17.92
C ASP A 22 -24.17 -6.02 -17.74
N ARG A 23 -23.19 -5.82 -18.62
CA ARG A 23 -21.92 -6.58 -18.61
C ARG A 23 -21.06 -6.25 -17.40
N TYR A 24 -21.13 -5.01 -16.90
CA TYR A 24 -20.25 -4.57 -15.82
C TYR A 24 -20.69 -5.07 -14.45
N VAL A 25 -19.70 -5.29 -13.58
CA VAL A 25 -19.89 -5.58 -12.16
C VAL A 25 -19.24 -4.52 -11.31
N LYS A 26 -19.86 -4.20 -10.17
CA LYS A 26 -19.26 -3.35 -9.15
C LYS A 26 -18.71 -4.22 -8.02
N ILE A 27 -17.43 -4.09 -7.71
CA ILE A 27 -16.81 -4.73 -6.54
C ILE A 27 -16.62 -3.65 -5.48
N GLY A 28 -17.28 -3.79 -4.33
CA GLY A 28 -17.15 -2.81 -3.24
C GLY A 28 -17.29 -3.42 -1.86
N LEU A 29 -17.08 -2.58 -0.84
CA LEU A 29 -17.22 -2.96 0.57
C LEU A 29 -18.23 -2.12 1.35
N THR A 30 -18.66 -2.62 2.50
CA THR A 30 -19.44 -1.85 3.48
C THR A 30 -19.34 -2.41 4.89
N GLU A 31 -19.42 -1.55 5.91
CA GLU A 31 -19.58 -1.94 7.32
C GLU A 31 -21.05 -2.22 7.67
N ASN A 32 -22.00 -1.73 6.85
CA ASN A 32 -23.43 -1.91 7.05
C ASN A 32 -23.93 -3.20 6.39
N GLU A 33 -25.21 -3.54 6.60
CA GLU A 33 -25.86 -4.57 5.80
C GLU A 33 -25.85 -4.20 4.30
N VAL A 34 -25.57 -5.18 3.45
CA VAL A 34 -25.47 -4.97 1.99
C VAL A 34 -26.80 -4.50 1.41
N GLU A 35 -27.93 -4.93 1.95
CA GLU A 35 -29.25 -4.43 1.55
C GLU A 35 -29.37 -2.91 1.71
N LEU A 36 -28.91 -2.36 2.84
CA LEU A 36 -28.94 -0.92 3.09
C LEU A 36 -28.02 -0.17 2.11
N ARG A 37 -26.84 -0.73 1.85
CA ARG A 37 -25.90 -0.16 0.87
C ARG A 37 -26.46 -0.21 -0.55
N ASN A 38 -27.14 -1.28 -0.91
CA ASN A 38 -27.82 -1.42 -2.20
C ASN A 38 -28.94 -0.39 -2.35
N LYS A 39 -29.74 -0.12 -1.30
CA LYS A 39 -30.74 0.96 -1.31
C LYS A 39 -30.11 2.34 -1.56
N GLN A 40 -28.93 2.61 -0.99
CA GLN A 40 -28.20 3.85 -1.24
C GLN A 40 -27.77 3.96 -2.70
N HIS A 41 -27.19 2.90 -3.27
CA HIS A 41 -26.81 2.88 -4.69
C HIS A 41 -28.02 2.98 -5.63
N GLN A 42 -29.16 2.38 -5.24
CA GLN A 42 -30.39 2.36 -6.04
C GLN A 42 -31.08 3.73 -6.10
N THR A 43 -30.89 4.57 -5.08
CA THR A 43 -31.60 5.86 -4.96
C THR A 43 -31.26 6.78 -6.14
N GLY A 44 -32.25 7.03 -7.01
CA GLY A 44 -32.08 7.85 -8.21
C GLY A 44 -31.45 7.13 -9.41
N ASN A 45 -31.11 5.84 -9.30
CA ASN A 45 -30.59 5.06 -10.44
C ASN A 45 -31.75 4.58 -11.32
N PRO A 46 -31.74 4.87 -12.65
CA PRO A 46 -32.76 4.40 -13.58
C PRO A 46 -32.70 2.89 -13.90
N ARG A 47 -31.73 2.16 -13.34
CA ARG A 47 -31.56 0.71 -13.46
C ARG A 47 -31.71 0.02 -12.11
N LEU A 48 -32.08 -1.26 -12.12
CA LEU A 48 -32.12 -2.09 -10.93
C LEU A 48 -30.70 -2.50 -10.54
N ILE A 49 -30.23 -2.07 -9.38
CA ILE A 49 -29.00 -2.58 -8.78
C ILE A 49 -29.35 -3.76 -7.88
N TYR A 50 -28.65 -4.87 -8.07
CA TYR A 50 -28.83 -6.05 -7.23
C TYR A 50 -27.50 -6.74 -6.94
N SER A 51 -27.42 -7.36 -5.77
CA SER A 51 -26.28 -8.17 -5.34
C SER A 51 -26.31 -9.51 -6.08
N VAL A 52 -25.21 -9.84 -6.76
CA VAL A 52 -24.96 -11.17 -7.32
C VAL A 52 -24.27 -12.06 -6.29
N HIS A 53 -23.44 -11.46 -5.45
CA HIS A 53 -22.75 -12.14 -4.37
C HIS A 53 -22.41 -11.14 -3.27
N GLU A 54 -22.49 -11.58 -2.03
CA GLU A 54 -22.05 -10.83 -0.87
C GLU A 54 -21.52 -11.78 0.19
N GLN A 55 -20.44 -11.39 0.85
CA GLN A 55 -19.81 -12.19 1.89
C GLN A 55 -19.26 -11.28 2.99
N HIS A 56 -19.55 -11.65 4.24
CA HIS A 56 -18.91 -11.06 5.40
C HIS A 56 -17.48 -11.60 5.50
N VAL A 57 -16.50 -10.70 5.60
CA VAL A 57 -15.07 -11.03 5.54
C VAL A 57 -14.30 -10.41 6.72
N PRO A 58 -13.24 -11.08 7.22
CA PRO A 58 -12.52 -10.62 8.42
C PRO A 58 -11.73 -9.31 8.21
N LEU A 59 -11.27 -9.03 6.99
CA LEU A 59 -10.45 -7.86 6.66
C LEU A 59 -10.99 -7.15 5.41
N MET A 60 -12.17 -6.52 5.49
CA MET A 60 -12.91 -6.01 4.31
C MET A 60 -12.10 -5.05 3.43
N ASN A 61 -11.32 -4.14 4.02
CA ASN A 61 -10.49 -3.19 3.27
C ASN A 61 -9.34 -3.92 2.54
N ALA A 62 -8.81 -4.98 3.15
CA ALA A 62 -7.78 -5.79 2.53
C ALA A 62 -8.36 -6.62 1.38
N MET A 63 -9.57 -7.17 1.55
CA MET A 63 -10.30 -7.92 0.54
C MET A 63 -10.58 -7.07 -0.71
N GLU A 64 -11.25 -5.94 -0.55
CA GLU A 64 -11.60 -5.07 -1.68
C GLU A 64 -10.34 -4.61 -2.43
N LYS A 65 -9.35 -4.10 -1.70
CA LYS A 65 -8.07 -3.70 -2.32
C LYS A 65 -7.38 -4.86 -3.03
N HIS A 66 -7.51 -6.08 -2.52
CA HIS A 66 -6.97 -7.27 -3.19
C HIS A 66 -7.66 -7.48 -4.54
N LEU A 67 -8.99 -7.52 -4.54
CA LEU A 67 -9.79 -7.73 -5.76
C LEU A 67 -9.56 -6.61 -6.79
N HIS A 68 -9.55 -5.35 -6.37
CA HIS A 68 -9.33 -4.21 -7.28
C HIS A 68 -7.95 -4.25 -7.97
N HIS A 69 -6.93 -4.77 -7.30
CA HIS A 69 -5.59 -4.92 -7.88
C HIS A 69 -5.43 -6.19 -8.71
N VAL A 70 -6.11 -7.28 -8.35
CA VAL A 70 -6.04 -8.54 -9.11
C VAL A 70 -6.78 -8.40 -10.44
N TYR A 71 -7.92 -7.71 -10.44
CA TYR A 71 -8.77 -7.50 -11.62
C TYR A 71 -8.59 -6.11 -12.22
N SER A 72 -7.47 -5.42 -11.98
CA SER A 72 -7.25 -4.05 -12.50
C SER A 72 -7.25 -3.96 -14.03
N THR A 73 -6.88 -5.03 -14.73
CA THR A 73 -6.97 -5.12 -16.20
C THR A 73 -8.40 -5.20 -16.71
N ASP A 74 -9.35 -5.55 -15.86
CA ASP A 74 -10.77 -5.61 -16.19
C ASP A 74 -11.50 -4.36 -15.68
N ARG A 75 -10.81 -3.47 -14.95
CA ARG A 75 -11.40 -2.30 -14.32
C ARG A 75 -11.61 -1.22 -15.36
N ILE A 76 -12.84 -0.72 -15.48
CA ILE A 76 -13.21 0.28 -16.49
C ILE A 76 -13.20 1.68 -15.91
N HIS A 77 -13.89 1.87 -14.78
CA HIS A 77 -13.98 3.17 -14.11
C HIS A 77 -14.43 3.03 -12.65
N GLY A 78 -13.78 3.75 -11.74
CA GLY A 78 -14.18 3.72 -10.33
C GLY A 78 -14.13 2.31 -9.78
N GLU A 79 -15.24 1.75 -9.30
CA GLU A 79 -15.32 0.39 -8.76
C GLU A 79 -15.94 -0.62 -9.75
N TRP A 80 -16.04 -0.26 -11.03
CA TRP A 80 -16.69 -1.06 -12.06
C TRP A 80 -15.70 -1.82 -12.94
N PHE A 81 -16.01 -3.10 -13.19
CA PHE A 81 -15.18 -4.05 -13.90
C PHE A 81 -15.97 -4.74 -15.01
N ASP A 82 -15.32 -5.08 -16.10
CA ASP A 82 -15.87 -5.85 -17.21
C ASP A 82 -15.62 -7.35 -16.99
N LEU A 83 -16.47 -7.95 -16.15
CA LEU A 83 -16.39 -9.36 -15.78
C LEU A 83 -17.74 -10.02 -16.07
N ASP A 84 -17.74 -10.99 -16.99
CA ASP A 84 -18.93 -11.76 -17.31
C ASP A 84 -19.33 -12.72 -16.16
N ASP A 85 -20.50 -13.33 -16.27
CA ASP A 85 -21.01 -14.24 -15.23
C ASP A 85 -20.11 -15.47 -15.05
N ALA A 86 -19.43 -15.93 -16.09
CA ALA A 86 -18.53 -17.07 -15.98
C ALA A 86 -17.32 -16.71 -15.12
N ARG A 87 -16.70 -15.55 -15.33
CA ARG A 87 -15.55 -15.09 -14.54
C ARG A 87 -15.95 -14.72 -13.11
N VAL A 88 -17.10 -14.08 -12.91
CA VAL A 88 -17.62 -13.81 -11.56
C VAL A 88 -17.77 -15.11 -10.76
N ASN A 89 -18.43 -16.12 -11.34
CA ASN A 89 -18.72 -17.38 -10.65
C ASN A 89 -17.49 -18.28 -10.50
N ASN A 90 -16.58 -18.30 -11.47
CA ASN A 90 -15.46 -19.25 -11.49
C ASN A 90 -14.12 -18.64 -11.02
N GLU A 91 -13.99 -17.32 -10.97
CA GLU A 91 -12.76 -16.63 -10.54
C GLU A 91 -12.99 -15.76 -9.30
N VAL A 92 -13.91 -14.79 -9.39
CA VAL A 92 -14.04 -13.74 -8.36
C VAL A 92 -14.59 -14.30 -7.06
N ILE A 93 -15.72 -15.02 -7.11
CA ILE A 93 -16.35 -15.62 -5.92
C ILE A 93 -15.39 -16.62 -5.24
N PRO A 94 -14.79 -17.60 -5.95
CA PRO A 94 -13.80 -18.49 -5.35
C PRO A 94 -12.59 -17.76 -4.74
N MET A 95 -12.17 -16.63 -5.34
CA MET A 95 -11.11 -15.81 -4.76
C MET A 95 -11.53 -15.16 -3.44
N ILE A 96 -12.74 -14.61 -3.36
CA ILE A 96 -13.31 -14.04 -2.12
C ILE A 96 -13.36 -15.11 -1.03
N GLU A 97 -13.89 -16.30 -1.36
CA GLU A 97 -14.03 -17.41 -0.41
C GLU A 97 -12.66 -17.88 0.12
N ARG A 98 -11.69 -18.11 -0.78
CA ARG A 98 -10.31 -18.46 -0.41
C ARG A 98 -9.71 -17.39 0.50
N LEU A 99 -9.76 -16.12 0.07
CA LEU A 99 -9.18 -15.02 0.82
C LEU A 99 -9.86 -14.85 2.18
N ALA A 100 -11.16 -15.11 2.32
CA ALA A 100 -11.87 -14.99 3.59
C ALA A 100 -11.33 -15.99 4.63
N VAL A 101 -11.05 -17.23 4.22
CA VAL A 101 -10.41 -18.26 5.07
C VAL A 101 -9.01 -17.81 5.47
N GLU A 102 -8.20 -17.39 4.50
CA GLU A 102 -6.84 -16.92 4.74
C GLU A 102 -6.81 -15.68 5.66
N GLN A 103 -7.77 -14.77 5.49
CA GLN A 103 -7.90 -13.56 6.31
C GLN A 103 -8.30 -13.88 7.75
N ALA A 104 -9.13 -14.90 7.98
CA ALA A 104 -9.53 -15.29 9.34
C ALA A 104 -8.32 -15.75 10.15
N GLU A 105 -7.52 -16.66 9.57
CA GLU A 105 -6.24 -17.10 10.14
C GLU A 105 -5.29 -15.92 10.38
N THR A 106 -5.13 -15.07 9.37
CA THR A 106 -4.16 -13.96 9.42
C THR A 106 -4.57 -12.87 10.39
N LYS A 107 -5.87 -12.58 10.53
CA LYS A 107 -6.40 -11.62 11.50
C LYS A 107 -6.05 -12.06 12.93
N ALA A 108 -6.26 -13.34 13.26
CA ALA A 108 -5.88 -13.87 14.57
C ALA A 108 -4.37 -13.76 14.83
N HIS A 109 -3.53 -14.01 13.83
CA HIS A 109 -2.09 -13.80 13.95
C HIS A 109 -1.74 -12.30 14.13
N MET A 110 -2.38 -11.41 13.38
CA MET A 110 -2.15 -9.96 13.49
C MET A 110 -2.54 -9.40 14.87
N GLU A 111 -3.63 -9.90 15.45
CA GLU A 111 -4.07 -9.53 16.82
C GLU A 111 -3.01 -9.97 17.84
N THR A 112 -2.57 -11.22 17.77
CA THR A 112 -1.49 -11.74 18.63
C THR A 112 -0.20 -10.92 18.48
N VAL A 113 0.20 -10.61 17.24
CA VAL A 113 1.39 -9.79 16.96
C VAL A 113 1.21 -8.36 17.48
N ALA A 114 0.01 -7.79 17.41
CA ALA A 114 -0.25 -6.44 17.92
C ALA A 114 -0.10 -6.37 19.44
N ASP A 115 -0.48 -7.42 20.17
CA ASP A 115 -0.30 -7.53 21.61
C ASP A 115 1.16 -7.78 21.98
N LEU A 116 1.80 -8.74 21.31
CA LEU A 116 3.22 -9.02 21.45
C LEU A 116 4.10 -7.81 21.17
N LYS A 117 3.69 -6.92 20.25
CA LYS A 117 4.43 -5.69 19.92
C LYS A 117 4.46 -4.69 21.08
N LYS A 118 3.56 -4.81 22.06
CA LYS A 118 3.46 -3.91 23.22
C LYS A 118 4.00 -4.52 24.51
N ALA A 119 4.38 -5.79 24.49
CA ALA A 119 4.91 -6.51 25.62
C ALA A 119 6.43 -6.65 25.50
N TYR A 120 7.14 -6.66 26.63
CA TYR A 120 8.57 -6.96 26.64
C TYR A 120 8.81 -8.39 26.14
N ASP A 121 9.91 -8.61 25.44
CA ASP A 121 10.40 -9.97 25.23
C ASP A 121 10.94 -10.57 26.55
N ASN A 122 11.04 -11.89 26.62
CA ASN A 122 11.51 -12.60 27.81
C ASN A 122 13.05 -12.84 27.81
N GLY A 123 13.78 -12.30 26.82
CA GLY A 123 15.22 -12.51 26.65
C GLY A 123 15.64 -13.90 26.15
N THR A 124 14.71 -14.82 25.92
CA THR A 124 15.02 -16.18 25.47
C THR A 124 15.47 -16.19 24.01
N GLU A 125 16.62 -16.81 23.78
CA GLU A 125 17.15 -17.09 22.45
C GLU A 125 17.18 -18.60 22.28
N ARG A 126 16.56 -19.11 21.22
CA ARG A 126 16.41 -20.57 21.04
C ARG A 126 16.67 -21.02 19.61
N LYS A 127 17.00 -22.31 19.48
CA LYS A 127 17.15 -22.96 18.17
C LYS A 127 15.79 -23.14 17.48
N PRO A 128 15.75 -23.08 16.15
CA PRO A 128 14.52 -23.30 15.40
C PRO A 128 14.07 -24.76 15.46
N ASN A 129 12.75 -24.97 15.45
CA ASN A 129 12.16 -26.26 15.11
C ASN A 129 11.78 -26.33 13.62
N ALA A 130 11.37 -27.51 13.15
CA ALA A 130 11.05 -27.74 11.74
C ALA A 130 9.89 -26.86 11.22
N ALA A 131 8.89 -26.58 12.05
CA ALA A 131 7.76 -25.74 11.66
C ALA A 131 8.18 -24.27 11.50
N GLU A 132 9.04 -23.77 12.39
CA GLU A 132 9.59 -22.41 12.30
C GLU A 132 10.52 -22.23 11.12
N THR A 133 11.35 -23.25 10.83
CA THR A 133 12.16 -23.26 9.60
C THR A 133 11.26 -23.19 8.36
N ALA A 134 10.16 -23.95 8.31
CA ALA A 134 9.22 -23.91 7.20
C ALA A 134 8.53 -22.53 7.06
N LEU A 135 8.10 -21.93 8.16
CA LEU A 135 7.52 -20.58 8.18
C LEU A 135 8.53 -19.51 7.70
N HIS A 136 9.79 -19.64 8.10
CA HIS A 136 10.85 -18.75 7.66
C HIS A 136 11.12 -18.88 6.16
N THR A 137 11.21 -20.11 5.64
CA THR A 137 11.36 -20.35 4.19
C THR A 137 10.19 -19.74 3.42
N ALA A 138 8.95 -20.00 3.85
CA ALA A 138 7.75 -19.45 3.22
C ALA A 138 7.74 -17.91 3.24
N TYR A 139 8.17 -17.29 4.35
CA TYR A 139 8.32 -15.83 4.43
C TYR A 139 9.39 -15.31 3.46
N LEU A 140 10.56 -15.94 3.39
CA LEU A 140 11.62 -15.49 2.50
C LEU A 140 11.21 -15.61 1.02
N GLU A 141 10.59 -16.71 0.64
CA GLU A 141 10.05 -16.90 -0.72
C GLU A 141 9.06 -15.81 -1.08
N ALA A 142 8.04 -15.58 -0.25
CA ALA A 142 7.04 -14.54 -0.49
C ALA A 142 7.64 -13.13 -0.47
N LYS A 143 8.58 -12.86 0.45
CA LYS A 143 9.27 -11.57 0.54
C LYS A 143 10.07 -11.28 -0.72
N HIS A 144 10.83 -12.26 -1.20
CA HIS A 144 11.66 -12.10 -2.39
C HIS A 144 10.79 -11.95 -3.64
N ALA A 145 9.74 -12.76 -3.78
CA ALA A 145 8.77 -12.65 -4.87
C ALA A 145 8.08 -11.27 -4.89
N PHE A 146 7.68 -10.75 -3.72
CA PHE A 146 7.09 -9.42 -3.62
C PHE A 146 8.06 -8.30 -4.01
N GLU A 147 9.33 -8.37 -3.60
CA GLU A 147 10.33 -7.37 -4.00
C GLU A 147 10.60 -7.40 -5.52
N LEU A 148 10.58 -8.58 -6.16
CA LEU A 148 10.67 -8.71 -7.61
C LEU A 148 9.43 -8.13 -8.31
N ALA A 149 8.23 -8.48 -7.84
CA ALA A 149 6.97 -7.95 -8.39
C ALA A 149 6.89 -6.42 -8.29
N LYS A 150 7.28 -5.85 -7.14
CA LYS A 150 7.36 -4.39 -6.96
C LYS A 150 8.37 -3.73 -7.89
N ALA A 151 9.50 -4.40 -8.18
CA ALA A 151 10.49 -3.88 -9.10
C ALA A 151 9.93 -3.83 -10.53
N GLN A 152 9.26 -4.90 -10.96
CA GLN A 152 8.58 -4.95 -12.25
C GLN A 152 7.49 -3.88 -12.37
N HIS A 153 6.63 -3.74 -11.37
CA HIS A 153 5.60 -2.71 -11.34
C HIS A 153 6.20 -1.29 -11.41
N ALA A 154 7.32 -1.04 -10.73
CA ALA A 154 8.01 0.24 -10.78
C ALA A 154 8.64 0.54 -12.15
N ILE A 155 9.01 -0.48 -12.93
CA ILE A 155 9.44 -0.31 -14.33
C ILE A 155 8.25 0.20 -15.15
N HIS A 156 7.08 -0.43 -15.06
CA HIS A 156 5.90 0.01 -15.80
C HIS A 156 5.43 1.41 -15.40
N ASP A 157 5.44 1.74 -14.10
CA ASP A 157 5.21 3.11 -13.61
C ASP A 157 6.20 4.11 -14.23
N SER A 158 7.49 3.77 -14.27
CA SER A 158 8.52 4.63 -14.88
C SER A 158 8.34 4.80 -16.38
N THR A 159 7.93 3.75 -17.09
CA THR A 159 7.62 3.80 -18.53
C THR A 159 6.50 4.79 -18.82
N ILE A 160 5.41 4.77 -18.05
CA ILE A 160 4.31 5.73 -18.20
C ILE A 160 4.81 7.14 -17.88
N ARG A 161 5.59 7.32 -16.80
CA ARG A 161 6.12 8.63 -16.41
C ARG A 161 7.03 9.24 -17.47
N ALA A 162 7.84 8.43 -18.15
CA ALA A 162 8.72 8.88 -19.22
C ALA A 162 7.94 9.41 -20.45
N MET A 163 6.69 9.00 -20.63
CA MET A 163 5.82 9.45 -21.73
C MET A 163 5.13 10.79 -21.49
N ILE A 164 5.07 11.30 -20.24
CA ILE A 164 4.32 12.52 -19.88
C ILE A 164 4.93 13.77 -20.54
N GLY A 165 6.26 13.87 -20.54
CA GLY A 165 6.97 15.07 -21.00
C GLY A 165 6.47 16.33 -20.30
N THR A 166 6.08 17.35 -21.07
CA THR A 166 5.57 18.62 -20.56
C THR A 166 4.04 18.69 -20.45
N ALA A 167 3.32 17.60 -20.76
CA ALA A 167 1.85 17.58 -20.76
C ALA A 167 1.28 17.56 -19.34
N GLY A 168 0.00 17.90 -19.19
CA GLY A 168 -0.73 17.78 -17.92
C GLY A 168 -1.07 16.33 -17.54
N GLY A 169 -0.70 15.37 -18.38
CA GLY A 169 -1.06 13.97 -18.28
C GLY A 169 -1.19 13.33 -19.68
N ILE A 170 -1.64 12.08 -19.72
CA ILE A 170 -2.02 11.36 -20.94
C ILE A 170 -3.48 10.92 -20.76
N GLU A 171 -4.34 11.27 -21.70
CA GLU A 171 -5.80 11.08 -21.60
C GLU A 171 -6.16 9.62 -21.22
N GLY A 172 -6.85 9.44 -20.09
CA GLY A 172 -7.28 8.12 -19.60
C GLY A 172 -6.16 7.17 -19.18
N VAL A 173 -4.92 7.67 -19.01
CA VAL A 173 -3.75 6.88 -18.57
C VAL A 173 -3.12 7.48 -17.32
N VAL A 174 -2.83 8.78 -17.32
CA VAL A 174 -2.18 9.44 -16.18
C VAL A 174 -2.57 10.91 -16.10
N GLU A 175 -2.84 11.39 -14.89
CA GLU A 175 -3.14 12.80 -14.60
C GLU A 175 -2.09 13.38 -13.65
N ILE A 176 -1.68 14.64 -13.88
CA ILE A 176 -0.78 15.39 -13.00
C ILE A 176 -1.57 16.45 -12.23
N LYS A 177 -1.65 16.29 -10.91
CA LYS A 177 -2.34 17.24 -10.03
C LYS A 177 -1.37 18.11 -9.25
N PRO A 178 -1.69 19.40 -9.05
CA PRO A 178 -0.93 20.23 -8.13
C PRO A 178 -1.07 19.67 -6.72
N LYS A 179 0.04 19.65 -5.99
CA LYS A 179 0.09 19.21 -4.60
C LYS A 179 0.68 20.32 -3.74
N PRO A 180 -0.18 21.22 -3.23
CA PRO A 180 0.24 22.28 -2.33
C PRO A 180 1.03 21.73 -1.16
N GLN A 181 2.17 22.32 -0.85
CA GLN A 181 2.95 21.95 0.32
C GLN A 181 2.69 22.94 1.45
N GLY A 182 2.28 22.41 2.60
CA GLY A 182 2.27 23.19 3.82
C GLY A 182 3.69 23.57 4.25
N PRO A 183 3.83 24.65 5.04
CA PRO A 183 5.12 25.04 5.57
C PRO A 183 5.70 23.94 6.46
N LEU A 184 7.03 23.86 6.51
CA LEU A 184 7.76 22.85 7.26
C LEU A 184 8.76 23.50 8.20
N PHE A 185 8.87 22.96 9.41
CA PHE A 185 9.95 23.28 10.31
C PHE A 185 11.31 22.82 9.76
N ASN A 186 12.20 23.78 9.50
CA ASN A 186 13.57 23.51 9.08
C ASN A 186 14.51 23.45 10.30
N LYS A 187 14.79 22.24 10.77
CA LYS A 187 15.70 22.00 11.91
C LYS A 187 17.08 22.65 11.72
N LYS A 188 17.65 22.60 10.51
CA LYS A 188 18.98 23.16 10.24
C LYS A 188 18.97 24.69 10.36
N ALA A 189 17.97 25.34 9.79
CA ALA A 189 17.79 26.78 9.90
C ALA A 189 17.55 27.20 11.36
N PHE A 190 16.70 26.47 12.09
CA PHE A 190 16.45 26.72 13.51
C PHE A 190 17.73 26.64 14.35
N LEU A 191 18.53 25.58 14.20
CA LEU A 191 19.76 25.41 14.96
C LEU A 191 20.76 26.54 14.66
N ALA A 192 20.78 27.08 13.44
CA ALA A 192 21.63 28.23 13.10
C ALA A 192 21.20 29.54 13.81
N LEU A 193 19.98 29.63 14.34
CA LEU A 193 19.50 30.77 15.14
C LEU A 193 19.82 30.64 16.64
N LEU A 194 20.31 29.48 17.08
CA LEU A 194 20.60 29.18 18.48
C LEU A 194 22.11 29.20 18.75
N SER A 195 22.49 29.77 19.89
CA SER A 195 23.81 29.53 20.49
C SER A 195 23.95 28.07 20.94
N GLU A 196 25.19 27.60 21.14
CA GLU A 196 25.44 26.22 21.60
C GLU A 196 24.73 25.90 22.92
N ALA A 197 24.70 26.86 23.86
CA ALA A 197 24.00 26.70 25.13
C ALA A 197 22.48 26.55 24.95
N GLU A 198 21.87 27.36 24.07
CA GLU A 198 20.44 27.23 23.75
C GLU A 198 20.13 25.92 23.03
N GLN A 199 21.00 25.48 22.10
CA GLN A 199 20.85 24.19 21.42
C GLN A 199 20.84 23.03 22.43
N ALA A 200 21.73 23.05 23.42
CA ALA A 200 21.77 22.02 24.46
C ALA A 200 20.44 21.92 25.24
N THR A 201 19.76 23.04 25.52
CA THR A 201 18.46 23.03 26.20
C THR A 201 17.31 22.42 25.38
N CYS A 202 17.49 22.25 24.07
CA CYS A 202 16.50 21.61 23.19
C CYS A 202 16.60 20.08 23.18
N HIS A 203 17.52 19.50 23.95
CA HIS A 203 17.71 18.05 24.04
C HIS A 203 17.24 17.52 25.38
N LYS A 204 16.80 16.26 25.40
CA LYS A 204 16.38 15.57 26.62
C LYS A 204 16.71 14.10 26.56
N THR A 205 16.95 13.50 27.71
CA THR A 205 16.96 12.05 27.84
C THR A 205 15.53 11.54 27.72
N VAL A 206 15.31 10.58 26.82
CA VAL A 206 14.00 9.95 26.63
C VAL A 206 14.16 8.44 26.72
N THR A 207 13.30 7.81 27.52
CA THR A 207 13.12 6.37 27.53
C THR A 207 11.84 6.06 26.77
N GLU A 208 11.95 5.27 25.71
CA GLU A 208 10.84 4.86 24.86
C GLU A 208 10.84 3.34 24.74
N PHE A 209 9.67 2.73 24.87
CA PHE A 209 9.48 1.34 24.52
C PHE A 209 9.63 1.16 23.00
N LYS A 210 10.55 0.31 22.57
CA LYS A 210 10.81 0.00 21.15
C LYS A 210 10.64 -1.48 20.88
N ALA A 211 10.06 -1.79 19.71
CA ALA A 211 9.89 -3.13 19.19
C ALA A 211 10.63 -3.26 17.85
N SER A 212 11.90 -3.63 17.91
CA SER A 212 12.82 -3.72 16.78
C SER A 212 12.84 -5.13 16.21
N LEU A 213 12.32 -5.30 14.99
CA LEU A 213 12.22 -6.58 14.30
C LEU A 213 13.29 -6.70 13.22
N SER A 214 14.00 -7.83 13.22
CA SER A 214 14.91 -8.27 12.16
C SER A 214 14.57 -9.71 11.76
N ILE A 215 14.44 -9.97 10.46
CA ILE A 215 14.26 -11.33 9.93
C ILE A 215 15.45 -11.63 9.03
N THR A 216 16.19 -12.68 9.36
CA THR A 216 17.42 -13.06 8.69
C THR A 216 17.15 -13.60 7.27
N GLY A 217 18.07 -13.36 6.34
CA GLY A 217 18.02 -13.95 5.00
C GLY A 217 17.23 -13.15 3.96
N THR A 218 16.64 -12.01 4.31
CA THR A 218 16.06 -11.10 3.32
C THR A 218 17.15 -10.54 2.41
N LYS A 219 16.92 -10.53 1.10
CA LYS A 219 17.88 -10.06 0.10
C LYS A 219 17.35 -8.80 -0.58
N ALA A 220 18.27 -7.89 -0.93
CA ALA A 220 17.94 -6.74 -1.75
C ALA A 220 17.72 -7.16 -3.22
N LEU A 221 16.96 -6.35 -3.97
CA LEU A 221 16.65 -6.60 -5.39
C LEU A 221 17.89 -6.95 -6.21
N LYS A 222 18.99 -6.19 -6.09
CA LYS A 222 20.23 -6.44 -6.85
C LYS A 222 20.83 -7.83 -6.60
N THR A 223 20.62 -8.40 -5.42
CA THR A 223 21.08 -9.75 -5.06
C THR A 223 20.11 -10.82 -5.54
N LEU A 224 18.81 -10.51 -5.59
CA LEU A 224 17.78 -11.42 -6.09
C LEU A 224 17.81 -11.53 -7.62
N ASP A 225 17.89 -10.38 -8.29
CA ASP A 225 17.91 -10.25 -9.73
C ASP A 225 18.65 -8.96 -10.13
N ALA A 226 19.91 -9.11 -10.54
CA ALA A 226 20.75 -7.99 -10.95
C ALA A 226 20.29 -7.37 -12.29
N ALA A 227 19.69 -8.17 -13.17
CA ALA A 227 19.20 -7.70 -14.46
C ALA A 227 17.97 -6.81 -14.26
N LEU A 228 16.99 -7.28 -13.49
CA LEU A 228 15.81 -6.50 -13.12
C LEU A 228 16.17 -5.23 -12.34
N ALA A 229 17.17 -5.30 -11.44
CA ALA A 229 17.69 -4.12 -10.76
C ALA A 229 18.27 -3.08 -11.73
N SER A 230 18.99 -3.54 -12.76
CA SER A 230 19.55 -2.68 -13.80
C SER A 230 18.45 -2.09 -14.68
N GLU A 231 17.48 -2.91 -15.08
CA GLU A 231 16.32 -2.48 -15.88
C GLU A 231 15.49 -1.42 -15.15
N LYS A 232 15.17 -1.65 -13.87
CA LYS A 232 14.48 -0.67 -13.02
C LYS A 232 15.22 0.67 -12.97
N LYS A 233 16.55 0.62 -12.84
CA LYS A 233 17.37 1.84 -12.85
C LYS A 233 17.34 2.53 -14.22
N SER A 234 17.44 1.77 -15.31
CA SER A 234 17.35 2.30 -16.67
C SER A 234 15.99 2.94 -16.96
N ALA A 235 14.89 2.30 -16.55
CA ALA A 235 13.53 2.83 -16.71
C ALA A 235 13.35 4.15 -15.96
N SER A 236 13.83 4.25 -14.71
CA SER A 236 13.81 5.50 -13.95
C SER A 236 14.66 6.59 -14.60
N ASN A 237 15.82 6.24 -15.17
CA ASN A 237 16.70 7.18 -15.86
C ASN A 237 16.15 7.64 -17.22
N ALA A 238 15.22 6.89 -17.81
CA ALA A 238 14.57 7.26 -19.07
C ALA A 238 13.59 8.44 -18.90
N ILE A 239 13.23 8.80 -17.66
CA ILE A 239 12.40 9.97 -17.35
C ILE A 239 13.26 11.24 -17.47
N THR A 240 13.40 11.76 -18.68
CA THR A 240 14.23 12.94 -18.97
C THR A 240 13.64 14.25 -18.45
N ASN A 241 12.31 14.34 -18.39
CA ASN A 241 11.57 15.47 -17.86
C ASN A 241 10.60 15.00 -16.76
N PRO A 242 11.07 14.86 -15.51
CA PRO A 242 10.20 14.47 -14.40
C PRO A 242 9.01 15.43 -14.25
N PRO A 243 7.79 14.92 -14.03
CA PRO A 243 6.63 15.77 -13.77
C PRO A 243 6.89 16.74 -12.61
N ASN A 244 6.56 18.01 -12.82
CA ASN A 244 6.76 19.10 -11.89
C ASN A 244 5.60 20.11 -11.97
N THR A 245 5.69 21.19 -11.22
CA THR A 245 4.63 22.22 -11.09
C THR A 245 4.31 22.95 -12.39
N SER A 246 5.09 22.79 -13.46
CA SER A 246 4.78 23.33 -14.79
C SER A 246 3.78 22.46 -15.59
N ASN A 247 3.55 21.21 -15.18
CA ASN A 247 2.65 20.28 -15.87
C ASN A 247 1.15 20.58 -15.62
N PRO A 248 0.68 20.82 -14.38
CA PRO A 248 -0.74 21.11 -14.14
C PRO A 248 -1.26 22.28 -14.99
N GLY A 249 -2.43 22.12 -15.60
CA GLY A 249 -3.04 23.12 -16.47
C GLY A 249 -2.55 23.10 -17.93
N GLN A 250 -1.51 22.31 -18.25
CA GLN A 250 -1.15 22.03 -19.63
C GLN A 250 -2.17 21.07 -20.27
N PRO A 251 -2.37 21.11 -21.60
CA PRO A 251 -3.18 20.13 -22.29
C PRO A 251 -2.70 18.69 -22.02
N MET A 252 -3.65 17.76 -21.93
CA MET A 252 -3.30 16.33 -21.88
C MET A 252 -2.75 15.88 -23.23
N ALA A 253 -1.76 14.99 -23.20
CA ALA A 253 -1.31 14.31 -24.40
C ALA A 253 -2.40 13.35 -24.91
N ILE A 254 -2.53 13.28 -26.23
CA ILE A 254 -3.47 12.37 -26.90
C ILE A 254 -3.04 10.93 -26.62
N ARG A 255 -4.00 10.11 -26.15
CA ARG A 255 -3.79 8.68 -25.95
C ARG A 255 -3.45 7.99 -27.28
N ASN A 256 -2.48 7.09 -27.24
CA ASN A 256 -2.03 6.32 -28.41
C ASN A 256 -1.75 4.85 -28.00
N PRO A 257 -1.62 3.93 -28.97
CA PRO A 257 -1.45 2.51 -28.67
C PRO A 257 -0.24 2.19 -27.77
N THR A 258 0.84 2.96 -27.85
CA THR A 258 2.03 2.77 -27.00
C THR A 258 1.73 3.11 -25.54
N ALA A 259 1.01 4.21 -25.30
CA ALA A 259 0.57 4.59 -23.95
C ALA A 259 -0.48 3.62 -23.39
N GLU A 260 -1.39 3.13 -24.25
CA GLU A 260 -2.39 2.12 -23.88
C GLU A 260 -1.73 0.82 -23.44
N GLN A 261 -0.73 0.33 -24.19
CA GLN A 261 0.04 -0.86 -23.82
C GLN A 261 0.82 -0.66 -22.53
N ALA A 262 1.51 0.48 -22.37
CA ALA A 262 2.26 0.77 -21.14
C ALA A 262 1.34 0.79 -19.90
N HIS A 263 0.13 1.34 -20.05
CA HIS A 263 -0.88 1.32 -18.99
C HIS A 263 -1.43 -0.08 -18.73
N ALA A 264 -1.72 -0.87 -19.78
CA ALA A 264 -2.16 -2.25 -19.63
C ALA A 264 -1.12 -3.10 -18.88
N ASP A 265 0.18 -2.94 -19.18
CA ASP A 265 1.26 -3.63 -18.48
C ASP A 265 1.37 -3.19 -17.01
N TYR A 266 1.21 -1.89 -16.75
CA TYR A 266 1.13 -1.35 -15.39
C TYR A 266 -0.02 -1.98 -14.61
N LEU A 267 -1.22 -2.04 -15.18
CA LEU A 267 -2.39 -2.63 -14.55
C LEU A 267 -2.21 -4.14 -14.34
N ALA A 268 -1.70 -4.87 -15.33
CA ALA A 268 -1.46 -6.31 -15.22
C ALA A 268 -0.47 -6.64 -14.09
N SER A 269 0.58 -5.82 -13.92
CA SER A 269 1.59 -6.04 -12.87
C SER A 269 1.04 -5.87 -11.45
N ARG A 270 -0.08 -5.16 -11.25
CA ARG A 270 -0.69 -4.96 -9.92
C ARG A 270 -1.16 -6.27 -9.29
N ARG A 271 -1.60 -7.24 -10.10
CA ARG A 271 -2.04 -8.55 -9.64
C ARG A 271 -0.94 -9.27 -8.88
N THR A 272 0.20 -9.49 -9.54
CA THR A 272 1.34 -10.20 -8.95
C THR A 272 1.85 -9.50 -7.71
N VAL A 273 1.94 -8.16 -7.74
CA VAL A 273 2.32 -7.37 -6.54
C VAL A 273 1.38 -7.67 -5.38
N LYS A 274 0.07 -7.73 -5.63
CA LYS A 274 -0.91 -7.86 -4.56
C LYS A 274 -1.03 -9.29 -4.02
N GLU A 275 -0.90 -10.29 -4.88
CA GLU A 275 -0.86 -11.70 -4.48
C GLU A 275 0.38 -11.98 -3.61
N GLU A 276 1.56 -11.49 -4.02
CA GLU A 276 2.80 -11.68 -3.25
C GLU A 276 2.86 -10.84 -1.97
N GLU A 277 2.30 -9.61 -1.97
CA GLU A 277 2.14 -8.83 -0.73
C GLU A 277 1.34 -9.61 0.31
N TRP A 278 0.23 -10.23 -0.13
CA TRP A 278 -0.63 -10.98 0.77
C TRP A 278 0.08 -12.22 1.32
N ARG A 279 0.79 -12.98 0.46
CA ARG A 279 1.61 -14.12 0.89
C ARG A 279 2.67 -13.69 1.92
N GLU A 280 3.37 -12.57 1.71
CA GLU A 280 4.36 -12.05 2.67
C GLU A 280 3.70 -11.73 4.01
N VAL A 281 2.57 -11.01 4.00
CA VAL A 281 1.85 -10.62 5.22
C VAL A 281 1.45 -11.86 6.03
N ARG A 282 0.90 -12.89 5.37
CA ARG A 282 0.49 -14.13 6.03
C ARG A 282 1.67 -14.83 6.70
N ALA A 283 2.72 -15.13 5.93
CA ALA A 283 3.89 -15.86 6.40
C ALA A 283 4.62 -15.08 7.51
N LYS A 284 4.73 -13.75 7.38
CA LYS A 284 5.35 -12.89 8.39
C LYS A 284 4.59 -12.97 9.72
N ASN A 285 3.28 -12.79 9.71
CA ASN A 285 2.51 -12.80 10.96
C ASN A 285 2.54 -14.19 11.62
N ALA A 286 2.42 -15.26 10.84
CA ALA A 286 2.57 -16.62 11.37
C ALA A 286 3.94 -16.85 12.02
N LEU A 287 5.03 -16.39 11.38
CA LEU A 287 6.38 -16.48 11.94
C LEU A 287 6.53 -15.70 13.25
N LEU A 288 5.95 -14.51 13.34
CA LEU A 288 6.00 -13.69 14.56
C LEU A 288 5.16 -14.29 15.71
N VAL A 289 4.05 -14.95 15.39
CA VAL A 289 3.29 -15.73 16.38
C VAL A 289 4.11 -16.91 16.89
N ALA A 290 4.80 -17.62 16.01
CA ALA A 290 5.67 -18.74 16.39
C ALA A 290 6.84 -18.29 17.28
N LEU A 291 7.39 -17.09 17.07
CA LEU A 291 8.38 -16.48 17.98
C LEU A 291 7.79 -16.21 19.38
N GLY A 292 6.55 -15.74 19.46
CA GLY A 292 5.88 -15.48 20.73
C GLY A 292 6.57 -14.40 21.56
N GLN A 293 6.80 -14.69 22.85
CA GLN A 293 7.49 -13.79 23.79
C GLN A 293 9.02 -13.90 23.72
N ASP A 294 9.55 -14.88 22.99
CA ASP A 294 10.99 -15.06 22.89
C ASP A 294 11.65 -13.90 22.15
N ARG A 295 12.92 -13.65 22.47
CA ARG A 295 13.71 -12.61 21.82
C ARG A 295 14.09 -13.01 20.41
N SER A 296 14.55 -14.25 20.24
CA SER A 296 15.02 -14.72 18.93
C SER A 296 14.85 -16.22 18.72
N ILE A 297 14.71 -16.56 17.44
CA ILE A 297 14.94 -17.89 16.90
C ILE A 297 16.23 -17.81 16.07
N GLU A 298 17.27 -18.52 16.50
CA GLU A 298 18.62 -18.46 15.93
C GLU A 298 18.58 -18.65 14.41
N GLY A 299 19.18 -17.71 13.67
CA GLY A 299 19.26 -17.74 12.20
C GLY A 299 17.95 -17.42 11.46
N ILE A 300 16.84 -17.19 12.16
CA ILE A 300 15.52 -16.95 11.58
C ILE A 300 15.03 -15.52 11.83
N VAL A 301 14.77 -15.17 13.08
CA VAL A 301 14.11 -13.91 13.45
C VAL A 301 14.58 -13.44 14.82
N GLU A 302 14.75 -12.14 14.97
CA GLU A 302 15.00 -11.46 16.23
C GLU A 302 13.98 -10.32 16.37
N TRP A 303 13.28 -10.27 17.52
CA TRP A 303 12.33 -9.21 17.83
C TRP A 303 12.55 -8.67 19.24
N VAL A 304 13.42 -7.66 19.34
CA VAL A 304 13.78 -7.01 20.59
C VAL A 304 12.71 -6.01 20.98
N ARG A 305 12.09 -6.22 22.15
CA ARG A 305 10.97 -5.45 22.69
C ARG A 305 11.32 -4.98 24.09
N GLN A 306 11.85 -3.77 24.19
CA GLN A 306 12.40 -3.23 25.43
C GLN A 306 12.37 -1.71 25.47
N ASP A 307 12.58 -1.16 26.66
CA ASP A 307 12.84 0.26 26.82
C ASP A 307 14.24 0.61 26.31
N VAL A 308 14.29 1.64 25.47
CA VAL A 308 15.54 2.18 24.94
C VAL A 308 15.66 3.62 25.42
N THR A 309 16.65 3.85 26.28
CA THR A 309 17.03 5.19 26.71
C THR A 309 17.95 5.81 25.65
N THR A 310 17.53 6.95 25.11
CA THR A 310 18.35 7.80 24.25
C THR A 310 18.68 9.06 25.03
N GLU A 311 19.94 9.20 25.40
CA GLU A 311 20.48 10.44 25.98
C GLU A 311 20.59 11.50 24.90
N ASP A 312 20.45 12.76 25.31
CA ASP A 312 20.63 13.92 24.42
C ASP A 312 19.78 13.84 23.13
N LYS A 313 18.52 13.38 23.24
CA LYS A 313 17.61 13.30 22.10
C LYS A 313 17.03 14.68 21.82
N TRP A 314 17.24 15.18 20.62
CA TRP A 314 16.64 16.44 20.16
C TRP A 314 15.11 16.40 20.26
N SER A 315 14.50 17.46 20.79
CA SER A 315 13.06 17.57 21.01
C SER A 315 12.47 18.80 20.31
N ALA A 316 11.71 18.57 19.23
CA ALA A 316 10.97 19.63 18.54
C ALA A 316 10.02 20.38 19.47
N ALA A 317 9.38 19.65 20.40
CA ALA A 317 8.45 20.22 21.36
C ALA A 317 9.15 21.20 22.31
N LEU A 318 10.31 20.81 22.86
CA LEU A 318 11.10 21.70 23.73
C LEU A 318 11.64 22.90 22.94
N ALA A 319 12.14 22.67 21.72
CA ALA A 319 12.59 23.74 20.84
C ALA A 319 11.49 24.79 20.59
N LYS A 320 10.25 24.34 20.36
CA LYS A 320 9.09 25.22 20.16
C LYS A 320 8.67 25.94 21.44
N GLU A 321 8.70 25.24 22.58
CA GLU A 321 8.32 25.78 23.89
C GLU A 321 9.30 26.84 24.38
N LEU A 322 10.60 26.56 24.29
CA LEU A 322 11.67 27.42 24.83
C LEU A 322 12.01 28.58 23.90
N PHE A 323 11.94 28.36 22.58
CA PHE A 323 12.33 29.35 21.57
C PHE A 323 11.24 29.58 20.52
N PRO A 324 9.99 29.90 20.91
CA PRO A 324 8.85 29.94 20.00
C PRO A 324 9.06 30.90 18.83
N GLN A 325 9.69 32.06 19.05
CA GLN A 325 9.95 33.03 18.00
C GLN A 325 10.99 32.55 16.98
N LYS A 326 12.10 31.96 17.45
CA LYS A 326 13.13 31.38 16.56
C LYS A 326 12.60 30.15 15.85
N TYR A 327 11.72 29.39 16.51
CA TYR A 327 11.04 28.24 15.92
C TYR A 327 10.14 28.68 14.77
N GLU A 328 9.35 29.73 14.96
CA GLU A 328 8.51 30.33 13.92
C GLU A 328 9.35 30.88 12.77
N GLN A 329 10.49 31.54 13.04
CA GLN A 329 11.43 31.99 12.00
C GLN A 329 12.03 30.86 11.18
N ALA A 330 12.04 29.63 11.72
CA ALA A 330 12.54 28.44 11.03
C ALA A 330 11.42 27.63 10.35
N ILE A 331 10.17 28.08 10.42
CA ILE A 331 9.09 27.59 9.58
C ILE A 331 9.30 28.19 8.19
N LEU A 332 9.59 27.34 7.22
CA LEU A 332 9.81 27.75 5.84
C LEU A 332 8.67 27.25 4.97
N ASP A 333 8.22 28.11 4.08
CA ASP A 333 7.37 27.70 2.97
C ASP A 333 8.12 26.68 2.11
N ARG A 334 7.38 25.71 1.61
CA ARG A 334 7.89 24.70 0.72
C ARG A 334 7.34 24.96 -0.66
N ASP A 335 8.19 24.77 -1.66
CA ASP A 335 7.73 24.76 -3.03
C ASP A 335 6.69 23.65 -3.20
N ASP A 336 5.61 24.00 -3.88
CA ASP A 336 4.58 23.07 -4.27
C ASP A 336 5.20 21.93 -5.11
N THR A 337 4.54 20.78 -5.06
CA THR A 337 4.93 19.60 -5.82
C THR A 337 3.77 19.15 -6.67
N VAL A 338 3.90 18.00 -7.32
CA VAL A 338 2.81 17.38 -8.07
C VAL A 338 2.59 15.95 -7.63
N ASP A 339 1.33 15.52 -7.69
CA ASP A 339 0.96 14.12 -7.64
C ASP A 339 0.79 13.60 -9.07
N VAL A 340 1.35 12.42 -9.33
CA VAL A 340 1.21 11.71 -10.61
C VAL A 340 0.29 10.53 -10.38
N LEU A 341 -0.91 10.62 -10.93
CA LEU A 341 -2.00 9.69 -10.72
C LEU A 341 -2.18 8.86 -11.99
N ILE A 342 -1.60 7.66 -12.00
CA ILE A 342 -1.85 6.69 -13.08
C ILE A 342 -3.25 6.12 -12.84
N GLU A 343 -4.07 6.07 -13.89
CA GLU A 343 -5.44 5.57 -13.82
C GLU A 343 -5.45 4.12 -13.30
N GLU A 344 -6.49 3.76 -12.56
CA GLU A 344 -6.56 2.42 -11.94
C GLU A 344 -7.27 1.37 -12.80
N GLY A 345 -7.79 1.79 -13.95
CA GLY A 345 -8.52 1.00 -14.93
C GLY A 345 -8.54 1.72 -16.28
N HIS A 346 -9.10 1.11 -17.31
CA HIS A 346 -9.15 1.68 -18.66
C HIS A 346 -10.49 1.42 -19.37
N PRO A 347 -11.00 2.40 -20.17
CA PRO A 347 -12.20 2.22 -20.99
C PRO A 347 -11.90 1.87 -22.47
N TYR A 348 -10.65 1.57 -22.83
CA TYR A 348 -10.20 1.36 -24.20
C TYR A 348 -9.75 -0.07 -24.48
#